data_AF-A0A8J8PCW7-F1
#
_entry.id   AF-A0A8J8PCW7-F1
#
_cell.length_a   1.000
_cell.length_b   1.000
_cell.length_c   1.000
_cell.angle_alpha   90.00
_cell.angle_beta   90.00
_cell.angle_gamma   90.00
#
_symmetry.space_group_name_H-M   'P 1'
#
loop_
_entity.id
_entity.type
_entity.pdbx_description
1 polymer ?
#
loop_
_entity_poly.entity_id
_entity_poly.type
_entity_poly.pdbx_seq_one_letter_code
_entity_poly.pdbx_strand_id
1 'polypeptide(L)'
;MSSRNSAYVLGAFLILLISLVSVATGLVIMNFMQDDEEPASYTVEGKYLEGSAYYEVSGTGTYKELNESDLSRIYEYTFDVSYVDNSGKVHNETIKSTLIISSETKMPVESLFVYEGEASINGTEVSIWKSLDNSDGESRFYCSEGKALQIEVDTGSFDITAVID
;
A
#
# COMPACT_ATOMS: atom_id res chain seq x y z
N MET A 1 -42.54 33.95 -24.71
CA MET A 1 -41.33 33.66 -23.90
C MET A 1 -41.60 32.41 -23.08
N SER A 2 -40.55 31.61 -22.84
CA SER A 2 -40.47 30.51 -21.86
C SER A 2 -41.11 29.16 -22.22
N SER A 3 -40.39 28.36 -23.02
CA SER A 3 -40.59 26.89 -23.06
C SER A 3 -39.32 26.15 -23.48
N ARG A 4 -38.43 26.79 -24.25
CA ARG A 4 -37.19 26.17 -24.75
C ARG A 4 -36.03 26.11 -23.74
N ASN A 5 -36.08 26.83 -22.62
CA ASN A 5 -35.00 26.81 -21.61
C ASN A 5 -35.23 25.77 -20.49
N SER A 6 -36.45 25.24 -20.33
CA SER A 6 -36.76 24.29 -19.24
C SER A 6 -36.23 22.88 -19.53
N ALA A 7 -36.31 22.42 -20.78
CA ALA A 7 -35.89 21.08 -21.17
C ALA A 7 -34.38 20.84 -21.04
N TYR A 8 -33.55 21.86 -21.29
CA TYR A 8 -32.09 21.76 -21.14
C TYR A 8 -31.65 21.74 -19.67
N VAL A 9 -32.35 22.46 -18.79
CA VAL A 9 -32.06 22.47 -17.34
C VAL A 9 -32.46 21.14 -16.70
N LEU A 10 -33.58 20.54 -17.11
CA LEU A 10 -34.02 19.22 -16.65
C LEU A 10 -33.09 18.09 -17.12
N GLY A 11 -32.60 18.15 -18.36
CA GLY A 11 -31.64 17.16 -18.88
C GLY A 11 -30.28 17.19 -18.18
N ALA A 12 -29.76 18.39 -17.88
CA ALA A 12 -28.52 18.55 -17.14
C ALA A 12 -28.62 18.05 -15.69
N PHE A 13 -29.77 18.27 -15.03
CA PHE A 13 -30.02 17.77 -13.68
C PHE A 13 -30.10 16.23 -13.62
N LEU A 14 -30.70 15.59 -14.63
CA LEU A 14 -30.82 14.13 -14.67
C LEU A 14 -29.45 13.45 -14.85
N ILE A 15 -28.57 14.00 -15.70
CA ILE A 15 -27.21 13.49 -15.90
C ILE A 15 -26.38 13.67 -14.63
N LEU A 16 -26.53 14.81 -13.94
CA LEU A 16 -25.84 15.07 -12.68
C LEU A 16 -26.31 14.15 -11.55
N LEU A 17 -27.60 13.79 -11.51
CA LEU A 17 -28.13 12.82 -10.56
C LEU A 17 -27.63 11.38 -10.84
N ILE A 18 -27.55 10.99 -12.11
CA ILE A 18 -27.03 9.66 -12.48
C ILE A 18 -25.53 9.57 -12.18
N SER A 19 -24.74 10.63 -12.41
CA SER A 19 -23.31 10.62 -12.06
C SER A 19 -23.08 10.57 -10.54
N LEU A 20 -23.89 11.27 -9.74
CA LEU A 20 -23.84 11.19 -8.28
C LEU A 20 -24.22 9.80 -7.74
N VAL A 21 -25.21 9.14 -8.33
CA VAL A 21 -25.58 7.77 -7.94
C VAL A 21 -24.49 6.77 -8.35
N SER A 22 -23.80 7.00 -9.47
CA SER A 22 -22.70 6.13 -9.96
C SER A 22 -21.44 6.20 -9.07
N VAL A 23 -21.12 7.38 -8.54
CA VAL A 23 -20.01 7.55 -7.59
C VAL A 23 -20.37 6.96 -6.22
N ALA A 24 -21.63 7.11 -5.80
CA ALA A 24 -22.10 6.54 -4.53
C ALA A 24 -22.18 5.01 -4.57
N THR A 25 -22.63 4.39 -5.66
CA THR A 25 -22.63 2.92 -5.79
C THR A 25 -21.23 2.35 -5.99
N GLY A 26 -20.33 3.07 -6.67
CA GLY A 26 -18.92 2.68 -6.79
C GLY A 26 -18.17 2.63 -5.46
N LEU A 27 -18.40 3.62 -4.58
CA LEU A 27 -17.80 3.62 -3.22
C LEU A 27 -18.44 2.56 -2.30
N VAL A 28 -19.75 2.33 -2.44
CA VAL A 28 -20.46 1.37 -1.59
C VAL A 28 -20.09 -0.08 -1.97
N ILE A 29 -19.95 -0.42 -3.26
CA ILE A 29 -19.57 -1.79 -3.65
C ILE A 29 -18.13 -2.13 -3.25
N MET A 30 -17.22 -1.14 -3.19
CA MET A 30 -15.86 -1.34 -2.67
C MET A 30 -15.83 -1.64 -1.16
N ASN A 31 -16.73 -1.05 -0.37
CA ASN A 31 -16.80 -1.29 1.08
C ASN A 31 -17.51 -2.60 1.47
N PHE A 32 -18.26 -3.24 0.57
CA PHE A 32 -19.09 -4.41 0.89
C PHE A 32 -18.49 -5.76 0.44
N MET A 33 -17.26 -5.78 -0.10
CA MET A 33 -16.51 -7.01 -0.43
C MET A 33 -15.23 -7.20 0.40
N GLN A 34 -14.96 -6.34 1.39
CA GLN A 34 -13.89 -6.58 2.34
C GLN A 34 -14.42 -7.51 3.43
N ASP A 35 -13.97 -8.76 3.39
CA ASP A 35 -13.99 -9.64 4.57
C ASP A 35 -13.44 -8.84 5.76
N ASP A 36 -14.17 -8.89 6.89
CA ASP A 36 -13.89 -8.21 8.17
C ASP A 36 -12.59 -8.74 8.84
N GLU A 37 -11.43 -8.70 8.16
CA GLU A 37 -10.14 -8.55 8.85
C GLU A 37 -9.83 -7.06 8.93
N GLU A 38 -9.68 -6.52 10.14
CA GLU A 38 -9.09 -5.19 10.30
C GLU A 38 -7.75 -5.19 9.55
N PRO A 39 -7.51 -4.23 8.62
CA PRO A 39 -6.26 -4.18 7.88
C PRO A 39 -5.13 -4.02 8.89
N ALA A 40 -4.14 -4.93 8.87
CA ALA A 40 -3.04 -4.83 9.82
C ALA A 40 -2.34 -3.48 9.67
N SER A 41 -2.07 -2.84 10.81
CA SER A 41 -1.29 -1.62 10.87
C SER A 41 0.18 -1.94 11.03
N TYR A 42 1.01 -1.05 10.48
CA TYR A 42 2.46 -1.10 10.66
C TYR A 42 2.92 0.21 11.29
N THR A 43 3.84 0.12 12.23
CA THR A 43 4.67 1.24 12.64
C THR A 43 5.85 1.35 11.67
N VAL A 44 6.11 2.55 11.14
CA VAL A 44 7.17 2.81 10.17
C VAL A 44 8.22 3.74 10.77
N GLU A 45 9.48 3.33 10.70
CA GLU A 45 10.64 4.14 11.07
C GLU A 45 11.68 4.08 9.95
N GLY A 46 12.49 5.13 9.82
CA GLY A 46 13.53 5.14 8.80
C GLY A 46 14.21 6.48 8.62
N LYS A 47 14.74 6.68 7.41
CA LYS A 47 15.50 7.88 7.05
C LYS A 47 15.13 8.37 5.65
N TYR A 48 15.10 9.68 5.49
CA TYR A 48 15.11 10.36 4.21
C TYR A 48 16.51 10.92 3.94
N LEU A 49 17.05 10.66 2.75
CA LEU A 49 18.38 11.07 2.31
C LEU A 49 18.25 12.16 1.24
N GLU A 50 18.85 13.32 1.53
CA GLU A 50 18.93 14.45 0.61
C GLU A 50 20.40 14.84 0.43
N GLY A 51 21.05 14.27 -0.59
CA GLY A 51 22.48 14.44 -0.80
C GLY A 51 23.29 13.82 0.35
N SER A 52 23.90 14.65 1.21
CA SER A 52 24.63 14.19 2.40
C SER A 52 23.89 14.41 3.71
N ALA A 53 22.68 14.98 3.68
CA ALA A 53 21.83 15.14 4.85
C ALA A 53 20.95 13.90 5.04
N TYR A 54 20.66 13.58 6.30
CA TYR A 54 19.65 12.58 6.67
C TYR A 54 18.62 13.20 7.60
N TYR A 55 17.37 12.78 7.44
CA TYR A 55 16.26 13.19 8.29
C TYR A 55 15.55 11.94 8.80
N GLU A 56 15.22 11.92 10.09
CA GLU A 56 14.47 10.81 10.68
C GLU A 56 13.05 10.81 10.13
N VAL A 57 12.60 9.63 9.72
CA VAL A 57 11.28 9.38 9.15
C VAL A 57 10.49 8.54 10.13
N SER A 58 9.23 8.93 10.35
CA SER A 58 8.26 8.13 11.10
C SER A 58 6.92 8.14 10.38
N GLY A 59 6.15 7.06 10.54
CA GLY A 59 4.88 6.94 9.85
C GLY A 59 4.10 5.70 10.24
N THR A 60 3.06 5.45 9.46
CA THR A 60 2.20 4.28 9.61
C THR A 60 1.99 3.60 8.28
N GLY A 61 1.85 2.28 8.30
CA GLY A 61 1.56 1.48 7.12
C GLY A 61 0.24 0.74 7.24
N THR A 62 -0.35 0.44 6.09
CA THR A 62 -1.47 -0.48 5.94
C THR A 62 -1.27 -1.33 4.69
N TYR A 63 -2.07 -2.37 4.53
CA TYR A 63 -2.14 -3.10 3.27
C TYR A 63 -3.57 -3.32 2.83
N LYS A 64 -3.73 -3.54 1.53
CA LYS A 64 -4.98 -4.04 0.94
C LYS A 64 -4.67 -5.17 -0.02
N GLU A 65 -5.57 -6.14 -0.08
CA GLU A 65 -5.56 -7.13 -1.14
C GLU A 65 -6.12 -6.49 -2.41
N LEU A 66 -5.35 -6.49 -3.50
CA LEU A 66 -5.73 -5.91 -4.79
C LEU A 66 -6.52 -6.88 -5.66
N ASN A 67 -6.20 -8.18 -5.55
CA ASN A 67 -6.83 -9.22 -6.34
C ASN A 67 -6.57 -10.58 -5.71
N GLU A 68 -7.58 -11.44 -5.77
CA GLU A 68 -7.47 -12.86 -5.50
C GLU A 68 -7.60 -13.60 -6.83
N SER A 69 -6.57 -14.34 -7.20
CA SER A 69 -6.70 -15.41 -8.18
C SER A 69 -6.56 -16.75 -7.47
N ASP A 70 -7.07 -17.81 -8.08
CA ASP A 70 -6.91 -19.17 -7.55
C ASP A 70 -5.44 -19.54 -7.32
N LEU A 71 -4.51 -18.90 -8.03
CA LEU A 71 -3.07 -19.20 -7.98
C LEU A 71 -2.29 -18.29 -7.03
N SER A 72 -2.71 -17.03 -6.88
CA SER A 72 -1.98 -16.04 -6.08
C SER A 72 -2.87 -14.93 -5.55
N ARG A 73 -2.45 -14.37 -4.42
CA ARG A 73 -2.99 -13.15 -3.81
C ARG A 73 -1.99 -12.01 -3.93
N ILE A 74 -2.48 -10.82 -4.22
CA ILE A 74 -1.66 -9.62 -4.43
C ILE A 74 -1.98 -8.61 -3.33
N TYR A 75 -0.96 -8.21 -2.58
CA TYR A 75 -1.06 -7.21 -1.51
C TYR A 75 -0.32 -5.93 -1.89
N GLU A 76 -1.01 -4.79 -1.86
CA GLU A 76 -0.39 -3.45 -1.94
C GLU A 76 -0.23 -2.91 -0.52
N TYR A 77 1.02 -2.74 -0.11
CA TYR A 77 1.40 -2.06 1.11
C TYR A 77 1.57 -0.57 0.83
N THR A 78 1.00 0.26 1.69
CA THR A 78 1.09 1.72 1.61
C THR A 78 1.60 2.25 2.94
N PHE A 79 2.67 3.05 2.90
CA PHE A 79 3.32 3.66 4.05
C PHE A 79 3.23 5.18 3.94
N ASP A 80 2.47 5.80 4.84
CA ASP A 80 2.38 7.24 4.95
C ASP A 80 3.40 7.71 5.98
N VAL A 81 4.41 8.44 5.52
CA VAL A 81 5.58 8.80 6.29
C VAL A 81 5.78 10.31 6.36
N SER A 82 6.42 10.77 7.42
CA SER A 82 6.72 12.18 7.65
C SER A 82 8.14 12.39 8.18
N TYR A 83 8.73 13.52 7.80
CA TYR A 83 10.03 13.98 8.31
C TYR A 83 10.07 15.51 8.42
N VAL A 84 10.99 16.02 9.25
CA VAL A 84 11.20 17.45 9.45
C VAL A 84 12.56 17.85 8.90
N ASP A 85 12.60 18.81 7.98
CA ASP A 85 13.85 19.29 7.42
C ASP A 85 14.58 20.31 8.32
N ASN A 86 15.77 20.73 7.91
CA ASN A 86 16.58 21.70 8.67
C ASN A 86 15.93 23.09 8.81
N SER A 87 14.90 23.41 8.00
CA SER A 87 14.12 24.63 8.12
C SER A 87 12.97 24.52 9.13
N GLY A 88 12.75 23.33 9.69
CA GLY A 88 11.62 23.01 10.57
C GLY A 88 10.32 22.73 9.81
N LYS A 89 10.39 22.56 8.48
CA LYS A 89 9.22 22.24 7.66
C LYS A 89 8.95 20.74 7.73
N VAL A 90 7.69 20.39 7.99
CA VAL A 90 7.19 19.02 7.92
C VAL A 90 6.89 18.66 6.47
N HIS A 91 7.38 17.51 6.02
CA HIS A 91 7.05 16.90 4.74
C HIS A 91 6.34 15.58 4.99
N ASN A 92 5.38 15.25 4.14
CA ASN A 92 4.62 14.01 4.20
C ASN A 92 4.69 13.35 2.82
N GLU A 93 4.99 12.06 2.80
CA GLU A 93 5.15 11.27 1.58
C GLU A 93 4.44 9.93 1.73
N THR A 94 4.05 9.34 0.61
CA THR A 94 3.42 8.02 0.56
C THR A 94 4.31 7.08 -0.25
N ILE A 95 4.78 6.01 0.38
CA ILE A 95 5.60 4.96 -0.23
C ILE A 95 4.73 3.72 -0.42
N LYS A 96 4.91 3.02 -1.54
CA LYS A 96 4.16 1.80 -1.84
C LYS A 96 5.08 0.64 -2.15
N SER A 97 4.63 -0.56 -1.82
CA SER A 97 5.29 -1.79 -2.21
C SER A 97 4.27 -2.91 -2.45
N THR A 98 4.60 -3.86 -3.32
CA THR A 98 3.68 -4.94 -3.70
C THR A 98 4.27 -6.30 -3.36
N LEU A 99 3.49 -7.14 -2.70
CA LEU A 99 3.81 -8.54 -2.41
C LEU A 99 2.84 -9.45 -3.14
N ILE A 100 3.36 -10.49 -3.78
CA ILE A 100 2.53 -11.49 -4.46
C ILE A 100 2.82 -12.84 -3.82
N ILE A 101 1.79 -13.41 -3.20
CA ILE A 101 1.85 -14.67 -2.45
C ILE A 101 1.16 -15.76 -3.25
N SER A 102 1.80 -16.93 -3.36
CA SER A 102 1.17 -18.14 -3.90
C SER A 102 0.04 -18.62 -2.98
N SER A 103 -1.15 -18.83 -3.56
CA SER A 103 -2.31 -19.34 -2.84
C SER A 103 -2.09 -20.76 -2.30
N GLU A 104 -1.24 -21.55 -2.96
CA GLU A 104 -0.89 -22.93 -2.60
C GLU A 104 0.13 -23.00 -1.45
N THR A 105 1.26 -22.29 -1.58
CA THR A 105 2.38 -22.42 -0.63
C THR A 105 2.35 -21.39 0.49
N LYS A 106 1.53 -20.34 0.36
CA LYS A 106 1.53 -19.17 1.26
C LYS A 106 2.88 -18.46 1.35
N MET A 107 3.72 -18.62 0.32
CA MET A 107 5.02 -17.96 0.19
C MET A 107 5.04 -17.00 -1.00
N PRO A 108 5.94 -16.00 -1.02
CA PRO A 108 6.15 -15.15 -2.18
C PRO A 108 6.44 -15.96 -3.45
N VAL A 109 5.94 -15.48 -4.59
CA VAL A 109 6.08 -16.19 -5.87
C VAL A 109 7.55 -16.12 -6.34
N GLU A 110 8.24 -17.27 -6.37
CA GLU A 110 9.68 -17.37 -6.66
C GLU A 110 10.12 -16.77 -8.00
N SER A 111 9.22 -16.65 -9.00
CA SER A 111 9.56 -15.98 -10.26
C SER A 111 9.65 -14.45 -10.17
N LEU A 112 9.16 -13.88 -9.06
CA LEU A 112 9.08 -12.43 -8.80
C LEU A 112 9.90 -12.00 -7.58
N PHE A 113 10.32 -12.96 -6.74
CA PHE A 113 11.05 -12.70 -5.51
C PHE A 113 12.22 -13.68 -5.34
N VAL A 114 13.30 -13.19 -4.74
CA VAL A 114 14.46 -14.01 -4.37
C VAL A 114 14.41 -14.31 -2.88
N TYR A 115 14.48 -15.59 -2.53
CA TYR A 115 14.65 -16.02 -1.15
C TYR A 115 16.06 -15.69 -0.65
N GLU A 116 16.15 -14.96 0.46
CA GLU A 116 17.42 -14.53 1.06
C GLU A 116 17.75 -15.26 2.37
N GLY A 117 16.80 -16.00 2.94
CA GLY A 117 17.01 -16.79 4.17
C GLY A 117 15.82 -16.71 5.13
N GLU A 118 16.11 -16.87 6.42
CA GLU A 118 15.12 -16.89 7.50
C GLU A 118 15.57 -15.97 8.64
N ALA A 119 14.59 -15.45 9.38
CA ALA A 119 14.80 -14.68 10.59
C ALA A 119 13.69 -14.94 11.61
N SER A 120 13.76 -14.25 12.75
CA SER A 120 12.70 -14.25 13.76
C SER A 120 12.30 -12.81 14.06
N ILE A 121 11.04 -12.46 13.80
CA ILE A 121 10.44 -11.16 14.13
C ILE A 121 9.42 -11.39 15.23
N ASN A 122 9.59 -10.71 16.37
CA ASN A 122 8.70 -10.84 17.56
C ASN A 122 8.47 -12.29 18.03
N GLY A 123 9.46 -13.17 17.84
CA GLY A 123 9.38 -14.59 18.21
C GLY A 123 8.69 -15.48 17.17
N THR A 124 8.31 -14.93 16.02
CA THR A 124 7.75 -15.66 14.88
C THR A 124 8.83 -15.88 13.82
N GLU A 125 9.02 -17.14 13.40
CA GLU A 125 9.90 -17.47 12.28
C GLU A 125 9.32 -16.91 10.97
N VAL A 126 10.18 -16.23 10.22
CA VAL A 126 9.84 -15.59 8.95
C VAL A 126 10.84 -16.00 7.87
N SER A 127 10.35 -16.07 6.65
CA SER A 127 11.17 -16.20 5.44
C SER A 127 11.43 -14.81 4.85
N ILE A 128 12.66 -14.56 4.40
CA ILE A 128 13.09 -13.26 3.88
C ILE A 128 13.10 -13.31 2.36
N TRP A 129 12.42 -12.36 1.74
CA TRP A 129 12.24 -12.30 0.29
C TRP A 129 12.49 -10.91 -0.26
N LYS A 130 13.36 -10.80 -1.26
CA LYS A 130 13.63 -9.54 -1.96
C LYS A 130 12.91 -9.49 -3.30
N SER A 131 12.22 -8.39 -3.58
CA SER A 131 11.58 -8.14 -4.89
C SER A 131 12.61 -8.11 -6.01
N LEU A 132 12.28 -8.76 -7.14
CA LEU A 132 13.06 -8.64 -8.38
C LEU A 132 12.75 -7.37 -9.16
N ASP A 133 11.55 -6.80 -8.99
CA ASP A 133 11.22 -5.49 -9.53
C ASP A 133 11.74 -4.42 -8.57
N ASN A 134 12.62 -3.56 -9.08
CA ASN A 134 13.24 -2.46 -8.35
C ASN A 134 13.03 -1.10 -9.03
N SER A 135 12.05 -1.00 -9.93
CA SER A 135 11.76 0.22 -10.68
C SER A 135 11.41 1.42 -9.79
N ASP A 136 10.72 1.18 -8.68
CA ASP A 136 10.32 2.18 -7.68
C ASP A 136 11.13 2.09 -6.36
N GLY A 137 12.23 1.34 -6.36
CA GLY A 137 13.04 1.04 -5.18
C GLY A 137 13.12 -0.44 -4.86
N GLU A 138 14.06 -0.82 -4.01
CA GLU A 138 14.18 -2.18 -3.49
C GLU A 138 13.18 -2.41 -2.35
N SER A 139 12.55 -3.58 -2.34
CA SER A 139 11.69 -4.01 -1.22
C SER A 139 12.08 -5.40 -0.76
N ARG A 140 12.18 -5.57 0.56
CA ARG A 140 12.43 -6.85 1.23
C ARG A 140 11.29 -7.13 2.22
N PHE A 141 10.76 -8.34 2.17
CA PHE A 141 9.61 -8.78 2.94
C PHE A 141 10.01 -9.92 3.87
N TYR A 142 9.53 -9.84 5.10
CA TYR A 142 9.72 -10.85 6.14
C TYR A 142 8.39 -11.56 6.36
N CYS A 143 8.21 -12.68 5.67
CA CYS A 143 6.92 -13.33 5.48
C CYS A 143 6.73 -14.56 6.37
N SER A 144 5.55 -14.68 6.98
CA SER A 144 5.08 -15.88 7.69
C SER A 144 3.60 -16.11 7.37
N GLU A 145 3.24 -17.35 7.02
CA GLU A 145 1.84 -17.75 6.73
C GLU A 145 1.11 -16.81 5.73
N GLY A 146 1.81 -16.37 4.69
CA GLY A 146 1.26 -15.48 3.65
C GLY A 146 1.09 -14.01 4.05
N LYS A 147 1.56 -13.60 5.23
CA LYS A 147 1.57 -12.20 5.70
C LYS A 147 3.00 -11.71 5.89
N ALA A 148 3.27 -10.44 5.56
CA ALA A 148 4.55 -9.80 5.85
C ALA A 148 4.53 -9.18 7.26
N LEU A 149 5.41 -9.60 8.16
CA LEU A 149 5.50 -9.03 9.52
C LEU A 149 6.43 -7.82 9.58
N GLN A 150 7.40 -7.76 8.67
CA GLN A 150 8.28 -6.62 8.47
C GLN A 150 8.51 -6.41 6.97
N ILE A 151 8.64 -5.15 6.58
CA ILE A 151 8.94 -4.73 5.21
C ILE A 151 10.02 -3.66 5.26
N GLU A 152 11.11 -3.88 4.54
CA GLU A 152 12.15 -2.88 4.32
C GLU A 152 12.00 -2.34 2.90
N VAL A 153 12.02 -1.01 2.74
CA VAL A 153 11.92 -0.36 1.43
C VAL A 153 13.03 0.68 1.29
N ASP A 154 13.82 0.57 0.22
CA ASP A 154 14.84 1.53 -0.17
C ASP A 154 14.52 2.12 -1.56
N THR A 155 14.09 3.37 -1.61
CA THR A 155 13.78 4.09 -2.87
C THR A 155 14.97 4.92 -3.39
N GLY A 156 16.14 4.80 -2.76
CA GLY A 156 17.31 5.66 -2.95
C GLY A 156 17.23 6.99 -2.21
N SER A 157 16.02 7.51 -1.95
CA SER A 157 15.81 8.69 -1.10
C SER A 157 15.20 8.33 0.26
N PHE A 158 14.43 7.24 0.34
CA PHE A 158 13.89 6.73 1.59
C PHE A 158 14.47 5.35 1.86
N ASP A 159 14.93 5.14 3.08
CA ASP A 159 15.30 3.85 3.65
C ASP A 159 14.41 3.65 4.89
N ILE A 160 13.34 2.86 4.75
CA ILE A 160 12.32 2.67 5.78
C ILE A 160 12.16 1.20 6.16
N THR A 161 11.81 0.97 7.42
CA THR A 161 11.39 -0.33 7.95
C THR A 161 9.99 -0.17 8.53
N ALA A 162 9.05 -0.97 8.04
CA ALA A 162 7.71 -1.09 8.55
C ALA A 162 7.57 -2.41 9.31
N VAL A 163 7.09 -2.39 10.54
CA VAL A 163 6.87 -3.58 11.37
C VAL A 163 5.39 -3.62 11.77
N ILE A 164 4.77 -4.80 11.66
CA ILE A 164 3.37 -5.01 12.04
C ILE A 164 3.17 -4.78 13.55
N ASP A 165 2.06 -4.13 13.92
CA ASP A 165 1.70 -3.84 15.31
C ASP A 165 1.07 -5.05 16.05
#